data_AF-A0A7X7PJN2-F1
#
_entry.id   AF-A0A7X7PJN2-F1
#
_cell.length_a   1.000
_cell.length_b   1.000
_cell.length_c   1.000
_cell.angle_alpha   90.00
_cell.angle_beta   90.00
_cell.angle_gamma   90.00
#
_symmetry.space_group_name_H-M   'P 1'
#
loop_
_entity.id
_entity.type
_entity.pdbx_description
1 polymer ?
#
loop_
_entity_poly.entity_id
_entity_poly.type
_entity_poly.pdbx_seq_one_letter_code
_entity_poly.pdbx_strand_id
1 'polypeptide(L)'
;MTNTLADLELLMKSRQGLIVLDTVEEDRVLTLLRLLADRLTLPLFLWSRTKGLRRDGNDNAVYGTADPAQALAHIGSSTVQALYYLSGAGPLLQDSGLAEHLRDVATQLSRQPGAIVLSGVALELPEGLRRLSATVKLPAPDAAEFRRLLQRILRDMKRDPSAVQLTTEEENRLLEGLRGLTLLEAEKVLTRAIVEDGRLTADDIAHVIRAKKEIVEREGVLEYYPAEEALGEVIGLAGLKDWLAKRTHIVRSPKKAAEFGLTFPRGLLLIGVPGCGKSLSARAVANEWGLPLLRMDPGALYNKYIGETEKNFRRACDVAERVAPCVLFIDEIEKAFAGNGSSEDGGVSQRVFGTFLTWLQERKAPVFTVATANDVQRLPPELLRKGRFDEVFFVDLPDEPTRREILALHLGRRNQDPARFDLPAVARATVDFSGAELEQVIVSALYSAFAAQQLLSTEMLLVEAARTRPLAQVMSEKIAALREWARERTVPAN
;
A
#
# COMPACT_ATOMS: atom_id res chain seq x y z
N MET A 1 10.02 18.04 -4.59
CA MET A 1 11.08 18.64 -3.73
C MET A 1 10.84 20.09 -3.30
N THR A 2 10.25 20.97 -4.12
CA THR A 2 10.21 22.43 -3.84
C THR A 2 9.47 22.82 -2.57
N ASN A 3 8.37 22.12 -2.25
CA ASN A 3 7.59 22.40 -1.04
C ASN A 3 8.34 22.02 0.23
N THR A 4 8.91 20.81 0.29
CA THR A 4 9.70 20.35 1.44
C THR A 4 10.94 21.22 1.68
N LEU A 5 11.59 21.70 0.62
CA LEU A 5 12.73 22.62 0.76
C LEU A 5 12.28 23.96 1.36
N ALA A 6 11.12 24.49 0.94
CA ALA A 6 10.55 25.71 1.51
C ALA A 6 10.13 25.51 2.98
N ASP A 7 9.56 24.35 3.32
CA ASP A 7 9.20 23.99 4.70
C ASP A 7 10.45 23.94 5.60
N LEU A 8 11.52 23.29 5.13
CA LEU A 8 12.80 23.25 5.84
C LEU A 8 13.42 24.64 5.99
N GLU A 9 13.35 25.47 4.94
CA GLU A 9 13.83 26.84 5.00
C GLU A 9 13.05 27.68 6.02
N LEU A 10 11.73 27.49 6.11
CA LEU A 10 10.88 28.12 7.11
C LEU A 10 11.26 27.67 8.53
N LEU A 11 11.46 26.37 8.75
CA LEU A 11 11.88 25.81 10.05
C LEU A 11 13.24 26.34 10.50
N MET A 12 14.19 26.47 9.57
CA MET A 12 15.48 27.10 9.85
C MET A 12 15.32 28.57 10.22
N LYS A 13 14.48 29.31 9.50
CA LYS A 13 14.18 30.73 9.79
C LYS A 13 13.44 30.93 11.11
N SER A 14 12.59 29.98 11.50
CA SER A 14 11.92 29.97 12.81
C SER A 14 12.81 29.48 13.95
N ARG A 15 14.10 29.21 13.68
CA ARG A 15 15.10 28.75 14.64
C ARG A 15 14.71 27.44 15.33
N GLN A 16 14.22 26.50 14.53
CA GLN A 16 14.02 25.14 15.01
C GLN A 16 15.39 24.45 15.14
N GLY A 17 15.88 24.27 16.37
CA GLY A 17 17.20 23.65 16.61
C GLY A 17 17.28 22.15 16.31
N LEU A 18 16.14 21.46 16.21
CA LEU A 18 16.06 20.04 15.87
C LEU A 18 14.97 19.78 14.81
N ILE A 19 15.37 19.17 13.70
CA ILE A 19 14.49 18.79 12.60
C ILE A 19 14.62 17.29 12.36
N VAL A 20 13.50 16.60 12.21
CA VAL A 20 13.45 15.17 11.92
C VAL A 20 12.80 14.94 10.57
N LEU A 21 13.53 14.30 9.67
CA LEU A 21 13.07 13.91 8.35
C LEU A 21 12.61 12.46 8.38
N ASP A 22 11.29 12.26 8.24
CA ASP A 22 10.68 10.94 8.19
C ASP A 22 10.81 10.37 6.77
N THR A 23 11.84 9.54 6.55
CA THR A 23 12.15 8.92 5.27
C THR A 23 13.18 7.80 5.38
N VAL A 24 13.20 6.92 4.38
CA VAL A 24 14.26 5.91 4.15
C VAL A 24 15.37 6.42 3.23
N GLU A 25 15.18 7.55 2.55
CA GLU A 25 16.06 7.99 1.45
C GLU A 25 17.12 9.00 1.92
N GLU A 26 18.14 8.51 2.64
CA GLU A 26 19.22 9.35 3.18
C GLU A 26 19.97 10.16 2.09
N ASP A 27 20.15 9.62 0.89
CA ASP A 27 20.79 10.33 -0.22
C ASP A 27 19.96 11.54 -0.72
N ARG A 28 18.62 11.42 -0.70
CA ARG A 28 17.73 12.53 -1.03
C ARG A 28 17.75 13.58 0.07
N VAL A 29 17.79 13.15 1.33
CA VAL A 29 17.99 14.05 2.47
C VAL A 29 19.27 14.85 2.29
N LEU A 30 20.40 14.20 2.03
CA LEU A 30 21.68 14.87 1.83
C LEU A 30 21.62 15.90 0.68
N THR A 31 21.01 15.54 -0.45
CA THR A 31 20.84 16.45 -1.60
C THR A 31 20.00 17.67 -1.21
N LEU A 32 18.92 17.49 -0.46
CA LEU A 32 18.08 18.58 0.02
C LEU A 32 18.81 19.49 1.02
N LEU A 33 19.58 18.90 1.94
CA LEU A 33 20.34 19.65 2.92
C LEU A 33 21.47 20.45 2.29
N ARG A 34 22.10 19.95 1.22
CA ARG A 34 23.06 20.71 0.40
C ARG A 34 22.40 21.95 -0.23
N LEU A 35 21.26 21.76 -0.89
CA LEU A 35 20.50 22.86 -1.50
C LEU A 35 20.05 23.89 -0.46
N LEU A 36 19.65 23.44 0.73
CA LEU A 36 19.25 24.30 1.84
C LEU A 36 20.43 25.08 2.40
N ALA A 37 21.55 24.41 2.63
CA ALA A 37 22.80 24.99 3.11
C ALA A 37 23.30 26.08 2.17
N ASP A 38 23.29 25.83 0.86
CA ASP A 38 23.67 26.81 -0.17
C ASP A 38 22.74 28.04 -0.16
N ARG A 39 21.42 27.83 -0.07
CA ARG A 39 20.43 28.94 -0.02
C ARG A 39 20.55 29.81 1.22
N LEU A 40 20.83 29.18 2.37
CA LEU A 40 20.98 29.87 3.64
C LEU A 40 22.42 30.35 3.86
N THR A 41 23.35 30.07 2.94
CA THR A 41 24.79 30.34 3.08
C THR A 41 25.37 29.80 4.38
N LEU A 42 24.90 28.62 4.81
CA LEU A 42 25.36 27.93 6.01
C LEU A 42 26.27 26.75 5.63
N PRO A 43 27.34 26.47 6.38
CA PRO A 43 28.10 25.24 6.23
C PRO A 43 27.25 24.02 6.63
N LEU A 44 27.39 22.94 5.86
CA LEU A 44 26.81 21.62 6.16
C LEU A 44 27.88 20.70 6.77
N PHE A 45 27.55 20.10 7.91
CA PHE A 45 28.34 19.04 8.55
C PHE A 45 27.56 17.73 8.51
N LEU A 46 28.28 16.65 8.22
CA LEU A 46 27.76 15.29 8.13
C LEU A 46 28.37 14.45 9.24
N TRP A 47 27.54 13.68 9.93
CA TRP A 47 27.97 12.71 10.93
C TRP A 47 27.43 11.33 10.61
N SER A 48 28.27 10.33 10.84
CA SER A 48 27.88 8.92 10.86
C SER A 48 28.80 8.20 11.85
N ARG A 49 28.35 7.10 12.44
CA ARG A 49 29.15 6.31 13.37
C ARG A 49 30.49 5.82 12.80
N THR A 50 30.55 5.60 11.48
CA THR A 50 31.77 5.09 10.80
C THR A 50 32.73 6.19 10.38
N LYS A 51 32.23 7.37 10.01
CA LYS A 51 33.05 8.47 9.47
C LYS A 51 33.23 9.65 10.44
N GLY A 52 32.53 9.67 11.57
CA GLY A 52 32.51 10.82 12.49
C GLY A 52 31.92 12.09 11.86
N LEU A 53 32.09 13.21 12.56
CA LEU A 53 31.62 14.54 12.17
C LEU A 53 32.62 15.17 11.20
N ARG A 54 32.16 15.57 10.01
CA ARG A 54 32.99 16.21 8.99
C ARG A 54 32.20 17.27 8.23
N ARG A 55 32.89 18.22 7.61
CA ARG A 55 32.23 19.20 6.73
C ARG A 55 31.93 18.56 5.37
N ASP A 56 30.76 18.83 4.80
CA ASP A 56 30.43 18.33 3.47
C ASP A 56 31.45 18.83 2.43
N GLY A 57 31.90 17.93 1.54
CA GLY A 57 33.01 18.17 0.61
C GLY A 57 34.42 18.02 1.20
N ASN A 58 34.55 17.69 2.49
CA ASN A 58 35.85 17.41 3.14
C ASN A 58 35.82 16.06 3.86
N ASP A 59 36.81 15.22 3.60
CA ASP A 59 36.92 13.88 4.20
C ASP A 59 37.58 13.88 5.58
N ASN A 60 38.19 14.99 6.00
CA ASN A 60 38.79 15.09 7.31
C ASN A 60 37.71 15.21 8.40
N ALA A 61 37.50 14.10 9.10
CA ALA A 61 36.64 14.04 10.27
C ALA A 61 37.30 14.70 11.49
N VAL A 62 36.49 15.31 12.34
CA VAL A 62 36.92 15.80 13.65
C VAL A 62 37.31 14.59 14.50
N TYR A 63 38.49 14.64 15.10
CA TYR A 63 39.05 13.54 15.88
C TYR A 63 38.10 13.10 17.01
N GLY A 64 37.95 11.78 17.20
CA GLY A 64 37.12 11.21 18.27
C GLY A 64 35.60 11.24 18.04
N THR A 65 35.13 11.99 17.04
CA THR A 65 33.68 12.18 16.82
C THR A 65 32.98 11.00 16.15
N ALA A 66 33.63 9.85 15.97
CA ALA A 66 32.92 8.60 15.68
C ALA A 66 32.01 8.18 16.86
N ASP A 67 32.42 8.56 18.08
CA ASP A 67 31.58 8.50 19.26
C ASP A 67 30.50 9.61 19.20
N PRO A 68 29.21 9.26 19.21
CA PRO A 68 28.11 10.23 19.17
C PRO A 68 28.14 11.25 20.32
N ALA A 69 28.59 10.87 21.51
CA ALA A 69 28.67 11.78 22.65
C ALA A 69 29.71 12.88 22.41
N GLN A 70 30.87 12.50 21.86
CA GLN A 70 31.93 13.43 21.50
C GLN A 70 31.53 14.32 20.32
N ALA A 71 30.79 13.77 19.35
CA ALA A 71 30.25 14.56 18.25
C ALA A 71 29.30 15.65 18.75
N LEU A 72 28.34 15.31 19.63
CA LEU A 72 27.41 16.27 20.21
C LEU A 72 28.14 17.30 21.08
N ALA A 73 29.13 16.89 21.87
CA ALA A 73 29.96 17.80 22.65
C ALA A 73 30.70 18.81 21.76
N HIS A 74 31.22 18.35 20.61
CA HIS A 74 31.88 19.22 19.64
C HIS A 74 30.89 20.21 19.00
N ILE A 75 29.67 19.76 18.66
CA ILE A 75 28.62 20.63 18.11
C ILE A 75 28.19 21.69 19.15
N GLY A 76 28.01 21.30 20.42
CA GLY A 76 27.61 22.22 21.49
C GLY A 76 28.68 23.25 21.86
N SER A 77 29.96 22.87 21.80
CA SER A 77 31.08 23.80 22.03
C SER A 77 31.43 24.67 20.81
N SER A 78 30.92 24.33 19.63
CA SER A 78 31.11 25.10 18.41
C SER A 78 30.29 26.39 18.41
N THR A 79 30.91 27.49 18.01
CA THR A 79 30.22 28.77 17.72
C THR A 79 29.82 28.89 16.25
N VAL A 80 30.06 27.84 15.46
CA VAL A 80 29.79 27.85 14.01
C VAL A 80 28.30 27.64 13.77
N GLN A 81 27.68 28.66 13.19
CA GLN A 81 26.33 28.60 12.62
C GLN A 81 26.34 27.63 11.45
N ALA A 82 25.69 26.47 11.60
CA ALA A 82 25.77 25.39 10.64
C ALA A 82 24.55 24.49 10.67
N LEU A 83 24.41 23.71 9.60
CA LEU A 83 23.47 22.60 9.51
C LEU A 83 24.23 21.31 9.83
N TYR A 84 23.76 20.55 10.82
CA TYR A 84 24.40 19.31 11.27
C TYR A 84 23.50 18.12 10.94
N TYR A 85 23.87 17.28 9.97
CA TYR A 85 23.12 16.08 9.62
C TYR A 85 23.71 14.85 10.32
N LEU A 86 22.95 14.25 11.22
CA LEU A 86 23.35 13.03 11.94
C LEU A 86 22.66 11.80 11.32
N SER A 87 23.30 11.21 10.32
CA SER A 87 22.81 9.99 9.66
C SER A 87 22.88 8.78 10.60
N GLY A 88 21.81 7.97 10.62
CA GLY A 88 21.73 6.76 11.45
C GLY A 88 21.73 6.98 12.97
N ALA A 89 21.53 8.21 13.46
CA ALA A 89 21.55 8.51 14.90
C ALA A 89 20.29 8.04 15.66
N GLY A 90 19.22 7.71 14.96
CA GLY A 90 17.92 7.36 15.53
C GLY A 90 17.95 6.32 16.66
N PRO A 91 18.50 5.11 16.43
CA PRO A 91 18.58 4.07 17.45
C PRO A 91 19.39 4.46 18.69
N LEU A 92 20.30 5.43 18.56
CA LEU A 92 21.17 5.89 19.64
C LEU A 92 20.44 6.80 20.64
N LEU A 93 19.28 7.34 20.25
CA LEU A 93 18.46 8.22 21.09
C LEU A 93 17.68 7.48 22.17
N GLN A 94 17.79 6.15 22.22
CA GLN A 94 17.27 5.33 23.31
C GLN A 94 18.15 5.43 24.57
N ASP A 95 19.39 5.88 24.44
CA ASP A 95 20.26 6.23 25.57
C ASP A 95 19.86 7.60 26.12
N SER A 96 19.47 7.64 27.40
CA SER A 96 19.04 8.87 28.08
C SER A 96 20.11 9.95 28.10
N GLY A 97 21.39 9.58 28.25
CA GLY A 97 22.49 10.55 28.28
C GLY A 97 22.71 11.21 26.92
N LEU A 98 22.66 10.44 25.83
CA LEU A 98 22.75 10.99 24.47
C LEU A 98 21.54 11.85 24.12
N ALA A 99 20.34 11.44 24.54
CA ALA A 99 19.13 12.21 24.31
C ALA A 99 19.13 13.56 25.04
N GLU A 100 19.61 13.59 26.30
CA GLU A 100 19.77 14.83 27.06
C GLU A 100 20.81 15.75 26.42
N HIS A 101 21.96 15.20 26.01
CA HIS A 101 23.00 15.99 25.34
C HIS A 101 22.48 16.59 24.02
N LEU A 102 21.77 15.80 23.21
CA LEU A 102 21.15 16.29 21.98
C LEU A 102 20.13 17.40 22.28
N ARG A 103 19.35 17.28 23.35
CA ARG A 103 18.36 18.28 23.76
C ARG A 103 19.02 19.60 24.09
N ASP A 104 20.13 19.55 24.83
CA ASP A 104 20.86 20.75 25.24
C ASP A 104 21.47 21.46 24.02
N VAL A 105 22.10 20.70 23.11
CA VAL A 105 22.63 21.24 21.85
C VAL A 105 21.52 21.80 20.96
N ALA A 106 20.40 21.08 20.79
CA ALA A 106 19.26 21.57 20.03
C ALA A 106 18.69 22.87 20.61
N THR A 107 18.61 22.98 21.94
CA THR A 107 18.14 24.19 22.63
C THR A 107 19.07 25.38 22.39
N GLN A 108 20.38 25.14 22.39
CA GLN A 108 21.37 26.14 22.04
C GLN A 108 21.24 26.60 20.58
N LEU A 109 21.05 25.65 19.66
CA LEU A 109 20.85 25.94 18.24
C LEU A 109 19.53 26.68 17.98
N SER A 110 18.49 26.52 18.81
CA SER A 110 17.28 27.35 18.71
C SER A 110 17.51 28.84 19.03
N ARG A 111 18.66 29.21 19.60
CA ARG A 111 19.04 30.61 19.88
C ARG A 111 19.90 31.23 18.78
N GLN A 112 20.44 30.42 17.86
CA GLN A 112 21.37 30.85 16.82
C GLN A 112 20.94 30.31 15.44
N PRO A 113 21.47 30.82 14.32
CA PRO A 113 21.23 30.22 13.01
C PRO A 113 21.92 28.85 12.91
N GLY A 114 21.18 27.77 13.13
CA GLY A 114 21.69 26.40 12.99
C GLY A 114 20.66 25.37 13.43
N ALA A 115 20.82 24.14 12.96
CA ALA A 115 19.95 23.05 13.35
C ALA A 115 20.65 21.69 13.23
N ILE A 116 20.22 20.76 14.07
CA ILE A 116 20.50 19.34 13.90
C ILE A 116 19.37 18.72 13.09
N VAL A 117 19.74 17.98 12.05
CA VAL A 117 18.81 17.22 11.21
C VAL A 117 19.05 15.73 11.44
N LEU A 118 17.98 15.02 11.76
CA LEU A 118 17.95 13.56 11.84
C LEU A 118 17.14 13.01 10.68
N SER A 119 17.48 11.82 10.19
CA SER A 119 16.65 11.07 9.24
C SER A 119 16.37 9.67 9.75
N GLY A 120 15.17 9.17 9.48
CA GLY A 120 14.79 7.79 9.73
C GLY A 120 13.28 7.60 9.71
N VAL A 121 12.83 6.36 9.61
CA VAL A 121 11.40 6.03 9.57
C VAL A 121 10.86 5.92 10.99
N ALA A 122 9.80 6.69 11.29
CA ALA A 122 9.08 6.62 12.56
C ALA A 122 10.01 6.63 13.80
N LEU A 123 10.97 7.56 13.83
CA LEU A 123 11.94 7.66 14.90
C LEU A 123 11.26 7.91 16.26
N GLU A 124 11.49 7.02 17.21
CA GLU A 124 11.00 7.15 18.57
C GLU A 124 11.84 8.16 19.36
N LEU A 125 11.41 9.41 19.37
CA LEU A 125 12.06 10.45 20.17
C LEU A 125 11.55 10.44 21.62
N PRO A 126 12.43 10.61 22.62
CA PRO A 126 12.07 10.94 24.00
C PRO A 126 11.21 12.21 24.12
N GLU A 127 10.35 12.31 25.14
CA GLU A 127 9.37 13.41 25.26
C GLU A 127 10.03 14.80 25.25
N GLY A 128 11.18 14.96 25.92
CA GLY A 128 11.92 16.22 25.94
C GLY A 128 12.40 16.68 24.57
N LEU A 129 12.73 15.74 23.67
CA LEU A 129 13.15 16.05 22.30
C LEU A 129 11.95 16.28 21.38
N ARG A 130 10.84 15.56 21.58
CA ARG A 130 9.61 15.72 20.77
C ARG A 130 9.10 17.17 20.76
N ARG A 131 9.15 17.85 21.91
CA ARG A 131 8.69 19.25 22.04
C ARG A 131 9.62 20.25 21.35
N LEU A 132 10.89 19.88 21.13
CA LEU A 132 11.91 20.72 20.50
C LEU A 132 12.16 20.32 19.05
N SER A 133 11.53 19.26 18.54
CA SER A 133 11.69 18.77 17.18
C SER A 133 10.54 19.21 16.28
N ALA A 134 10.84 19.61 15.04
CA ALA A 134 9.86 19.63 13.97
C ALA A 134 10.04 18.41 13.08
N THR A 135 8.97 17.65 12.85
CA THR A 135 9.00 16.48 11.96
C THR A 135 8.48 16.89 10.58
N VAL A 136 9.24 16.54 9.54
CA VAL A 136 8.90 16.79 8.14
C VAL A 136 8.95 15.46 7.39
N LYS A 137 7.81 15.04 6.81
CA LYS A 137 7.75 13.83 5.97
C LYS A 137 8.29 14.18 4.58
N LEU A 138 9.28 13.42 4.10
CA LEU A 138 9.77 13.58 2.74
C LEU A 138 8.85 12.78 1.79
N PRO A 139 8.21 13.41 0.79
CA PRO A 139 7.37 12.68 -0.16
C PRO A 139 8.21 11.74 -1.03
N ALA A 140 7.58 10.69 -1.55
CA ALA A 140 8.20 9.79 -2.53
C ALA A 140 8.73 10.56 -3.76
N PRO A 141 9.71 10.01 -4.50
CA PRO A 141 10.27 10.70 -5.65
C PRO A 141 9.22 11.01 -6.72
N ASP A 142 9.25 12.24 -7.24
CA ASP A 142 8.35 12.65 -8.31
C ASP A 142 8.89 12.24 -9.71
N ALA A 143 8.04 12.37 -10.74
CA ALA A 143 8.44 12.01 -12.11
C ALA A 143 9.61 12.86 -12.64
N ALA A 144 9.80 14.08 -12.13
CA ALA A 144 10.93 14.92 -12.52
C ALA A 144 12.24 14.44 -11.86
N GLU A 145 12.18 13.95 -10.63
CA GLU A 145 13.29 13.28 -9.96
C GLU A 145 13.72 12.01 -10.68
N PHE A 146 12.78 11.13 -11.06
CA PHE A 146 13.11 9.93 -11.84
C PHE A 146 13.69 10.27 -13.22
N ARG A 147 13.18 11.30 -13.89
CA ARG A 147 13.75 11.77 -15.16
C ARG A 147 15.19 12.29 -14.99
N ARG A 148 15.47 13.03 -13.91
CA ARG A 148 16.84 13.47 -13.59
C ARG A 148 17.75 12.29 -13.29
N LEU A 149 17.25 11.29 -12.56
CA LEU A 149 17.99 10.06 -12.27
C LEU A 149 18.35 9.32 -13.57
N LEU A 150 17.40 9.12 -14.48
CA LEU A 150 17.63 8.49 -15.77
C LEU A 150 18.70 9.26 -16.58
N GLN A 151 18.60 10.59 -16.66
CA GLN A 151 19.60 11.42 -17.34
C GLN A 151 20.98 11.36 -16.69
N ARG A 152 21.06 11.18 -15.36
CA ARG A 152 22.32 11.00 -14.64
C ARG A 152 22.96 9.66 -15.02
N ILE A 153 22.20 8.57 -14.94
CA ILE A 153 22.68 7.21 -15.27
C ILE A 153 23.24 7.14 -16.69
N LEU A 154 22.52 7.70 -17.67
CA LEU A 154 22.96 7.71 -19.07
C LEU A 154 24.29 8.47 -19.26
N ARG A 155 24.46 9.59 -18.55
CA ARG A 155 25.68 10.40 -18.57
C ARG A 155 26.85 9.66 -17.93
N ASP A 156 26.64 9.06 -16.76
CA ASP A 156 27.67 8.36 -16.00
C ASP A 156 28.19 7.13 -16.74
N MET A 157 27.30 6.45 -17.48
CA MET A 157 27.66 5.31 -18.33
C MET A 157 28.31 5.72 -19.66
N LYS A 158 28.54 7.02 -19.91
CA LYS A 158 29.06 7.58 -21.17
C LYS A 158 28.32 7.04 -22.41
N ARG A 159 27.05 6.68 -22.27
CA ARG A 159 26.25 6.19 -23.39
C ARG A 159 25.70 7.37 -24.16
N ASP A 160 25.69 7.19 -25.48
CA ASP A 160 25.08 8.14 -26.38
C ASP A 160 23.57 8.25 -26.07
N PRO A 161 22.94 9.44 -26.16
CA PRO A 161 21.49 9.58 -25.92
C PRO A 161 20.63 8.65 -26.79
N SER A 162 21.19 8.15 -27.90
CA SER A 162 20.62 7.13 -28.79
C SER A 162 20.45 5.74 -28.15
N ALA A 163 21.00 5.50 -26.96
CA ALA A 163 20.77 4.28 -26.17
C ALA A 163 19.34 4.19 -25.61
N VAL A 164 18.66 5.32 -25.42
CA VAL A 164 17.24 5.35 -25.07
C VAL A 164 16.44 5.42 -26.37
N GLN A 165 15.79 4.32 -26.72
CA GLN A 165 14.93 4.20 -27.90
C GLN A 165 13.47 4.17 -27.46
N LEU A 166 13.09 5.15 -26.64
CA LEU A 166 11.72 5.31 -26.14
C LEU A 166 11.10 6.55 -26.77
N THR A 167 9.86 6.40 -27.22
CA THR A 167 8.98 7.55 -27.49
C THR A 167 8.69 8.29 -26.18
N THR A 168 8.23 9.54 -26.27
CA THR A 168 7.81 10.32 -25.09
C THR A 168 6.72 9.62 -24.28
N GLU A 169 5.85 8.85 -24.93
CA GLU A 169 4.80 8.08 -24.25
C GLU A 169 5.38 6.88 -23.48
N GLU A 170 6.32 6.15 -24.09
CA GLU A 170 6.99 5.01 -23.45
C GLU A 170 7.91 5.44 -22.30
N GLU A 171 8.61 6.58 -22.44
CA GLU A 171 9.36 7.18 -21.35
C GLU A 171 8.45 7.50 -20.17
N ASN A 172 7.27 8.08 -20.43
CA ASN A 172 6.31 8.35 -19.36
C ASN A 172 5.80 7.05 -18.72
N ARG A 173 5.53 5.99 -19.49
CA ARG A 173 5.15 4.67 -18.94
C ARG A 173 6.26 4.05 -18.09
N LEU A 174 7.52 4.17 -18.51
CA LEU A 174 8.67 3.73 -17.72
C LEU A 174 8.73 4.48 -16.38
N LEU A 175 8.61 5.81 -16.42
CA LEU A 175 8.61 6.64 -15.21
C LEU A 175 7.42 6.32 -14.30
N GLU A 176 6.26 5.99 -14.85
CA GLU A 176 5.12 5.50 -14.07
C GLU A 176 5.37 4.11 -13.48
N GLY A 177 6.06 3.22 -14.20
CA GLY A 177 6.52 1.94 -13.70
C GLY A 177 7.47 2.06 -12.50
N LEU A 178 8.31 3.09 -12.47
CA LEU A 178 9.23 3.38 -11.37
C LEU A 178 8.57 4.06 -10.16
N ARG A 179 7.36 4.63 -10.30
CA ARG A 179 6.67 5.27 -9.17
C ARG A 179 6.54 4.30 -7.99
N GLY A 180 6.88 4.79 -6.80
CA GLY A 180 6.83 4.01 -5.57
C GLY A 180 8.11 3.29 -5.20
N LEU A 181 9.11 3.30 -6.08
CA LEU A 181 10.47 2.95 -5.71
C LEU A 181 11.18 4.17 -5.11
N THR A 182 12.14 3.92 -4.22
CA THR A 182 13.16 4.91 -3.86
C THR A 182 14.06 5.20 -5.06
N LEU A 183 14.78 6.33 -5.06
CA LEU A 183 15.73 6.63 -6.14
C LEU A 183 16.83 5.56 -6.26
N LEU A 184 17.28 4.99 -5.14
CA LEU A 184 18.30 3.96 -5.14
C LEU A 184 17.80 2.64 -5.75
N GLU A 185 16.56 2.27 -5.45
CA GLU A 185 15.91 1.11 -6.07
C GLU A 185 15.69 1.33 -7.57
N ALA A 186 15.15 2.49 -7.94
CA ALA A 186 14.98 2.86 -9.34
C ALA A 186 16.31 2.88 -10.10
N GLU A 187 17.39 3.36 -9.47
CA GLU A 187 18.73 3.36 -10.05
C GLU A 187 19.23 1.94 -10.32
N LYS A 188 19.06 1.02 -9.37
CA LYS A 188 19.44 -0.40 -9.56
C LYS A 188 18.63 -1.05 -10.67
N VAL A 189 17.32 -0.80 -10.72
CA VAL A 189 16.41 -1.36 -11.73
C VAL A 189 16.77 -0.84 -13.12
N LEU A 190 16.91 0.48 -13.27
CA LEU A 190 17.27 1.12 -14.53
C LEU A 190 18.68 0.71 -14.99
N THR A 191 19.66 0.74 -14.10
CA THR A 191 21.04 0.36 -14.44
C THR A 191 21.10 -1.09 -14.90
N ARG A 192 20.37 -2.00 -14.23
CA ARG A 192 20.31 -3.40 -14.63
C ARG A 192 19.70 -3.58 -16.03
N ALA A 193 18.54 -2.95 -16.29
CA ALA A 193 17.90 -3.01 -17.61
C ALA A 193 18.86 -2.53 -18.71
N ILE A 194 19.46 -1.35 -18.50
CA ILE A 194 20.43 -0.73 -19.41
C ILE A 194 21.67 -1.62 -19.64
N VAL A 195 22.18 -2.29 -18.61
CA VAL A 195 23.39 -3.13 -18.71
C VAL A 195 23.13 -4.44 -19.45
N GLU A 196 21.94 -5.04 -19.31
CA GLU A 196 21.64 -6.37 -19.88
C GLU A 196 21.64 -6.37 -21.41
N ASP A 197 21.12 -5.33 -22.08
CA ASP A 197 20.96 -5.30 -23.54
C ASP A 197 21.66 -4.12 -24.24
N GLY A 198 22.19 -3.16 -23.47
CA GLY A 198 22.85 -1.99 -24.03
C GLY A 198 21.89 -0.84 -24.40
N ARG A 199 20.58 -0.99 -24.21
CA ARG A 199 19.55 -0.04 -24.63
C ARG A 199 18.45 0.11 -23.58
N LEU A 200 17.51 0.99 -23.84
CA LEU A 200 16.28 1.13 -23.08
C LEU A 200 15.15 1.16 -24.09
N THR A 201 14.36 0.11 -24.11
CA THR A 201 13.31 -0.20 -25.09
C THR A 201 11.97 -0.44 -24.38
N ALA A 202 10.90 -0.62 -25.14
CA ALA A 202 9.58 -0.88 -24.58
C ALA A 202 9.52 -2.16 -23.72
N ASP A 203 10.35 -3.17 -24.04
CA ASP A 203 10.40 -4.44 -23.30
C ASP A 203 10.94 -4.25 -21.88
N ASP A 204 11.86 -3.30 -21.68
CA ASP A 204 12.42 -2.96 -20.36
C ASP A 204 11.38 -2.42 -19.38
N ILE A 205 10.28 -1.84 -19.90
CA ILE A 205 9.17 -1.39 -19.06
C ILE A 205 8.57 -2.59 -18.31
N ALA A 206 8.41 -3.74 -18.97
CA ALA A 206 7.91 -4.96 -18.34
C ALA A 206 8.91 -5.50 -17.29
N HIS A 207 10.21 -5.38 -17.55
CA HIS A 207 11.26 -5.73 -16.59
C HIS A 207 11.23 -4.83 -15.35
N VAL A 208 11.04 -3.52 -15.52
CA VAL A 208 10.91 -2.54 -14.43
C VAL A 208 9.69 -2.84 -13.56
N ILE A 209 8.53 -3.12 -14.17
CA ILE A 209 7.31 -3.48 -13.45
C ILE A 209 7.53 -4.76 -12.63
N ARG A 210 8.21 -5.76 -13.19
CA ARG A 210 8.54 -7.01 -12.49
C ARG A 210 9.49 -6.78 -11.32
N ALA A 211 10.55 -5.99 -11.53
CA ALA A 211 11.49 -5.67 -10.47
C ALA A 211 10.83 -4.86 -9.33
N LYS A 212 9.91 -3.95 -9.67
CA LYS A 212 9.09 -3.25 -8.67
C LYS A 212 8.25 -4.22 -7.85
N LYS A 213 7.61 -5.21 -8.49
CA LYS A 213 6.85 -6.26 -7.80
C LYS A 213 7.75 -7.02 -6.80
N GLU A 214 8.94 -7.44 -7.21
CA GLU A 214 9.89 -8.15 -6.34
C GLU A 214 10.35 -7.30 -5.14
N ILE A 215 10.55 -5.99 -5.34
CA ILE A 215 10.95 -5.07 -4.25
C ILE A 215 9.83 -4.94 -3.21
N VAL A 216 8.59 -4.75 -3.67
CA VAL A 216 7.42 -4.64 -2.78
C VAL A 216 7.21 -5.94 -2.00
N GLU A 217 7.32 -7.10 -2.65
CA GLU A 217 7.18 -8.41 -2.00
C GLU A 217 8.30 -8.71 -1.00
N ARG A 218 9.52 -8.21 -1.24
CA ARG A 218 10.66 -8.36 -0.32
C ARG A 218 10.42 -7.66 1.03
N GLU A 219 9.66 -6.57 1.05
CA GLU A 219 9.29 -5.91 2.32
C GLU A 219 8.40 -6.80 3.21
N GLY A 220 7.78 -7.83 2.64
CA GLY A 220 7.08 -8.90 3.37
C GLY A 220 5.79 -8.48 4.07
N VAL A 221 5.29 -7.27 3.79
CA VAL A 221 4.06 -6.69 4.36
C VAL A 221 2.91 -6.60 3.35
N LEU A 222 3.21 -6.61 2.05
CA LEU A 222 2.24 -6.59 0.96
C LEU A 222 2.66 -7.56 -0.14
N GLU A 223 1.68 -8.14 -0.82
CA GLU A 223 1.89 -9.04 -1.96
C GLU A 223 1.25 -8.45 -3.21
N TYR A 224 1.91 -8.60 -4.37
CA TYR A 224 1.34 -8.13 -5.61
C TYR A 224 0.40 -9.19 -6.18
N TYR A 225 -0.89 -8.89 -6.17
CA TYR A 225 -1.92 -9.87 -6.47
C TYR A 225 -2.34 -9.76 -7.95
N PRO A 226 -2.42 -10.88 -8.69
CA PRO A 226 -2.80 -10.84 -10.10
C PRO A 226 -4.27 -10.39 -10.25
N ALA A 227 -4.43 -9.32 -11.02
CA ALA A 227 -5.72 -8.73 -11.39
C ALA A 227 -5.98 -9.00 -12.88
N GLU A 228 -6.34 -10.25 -13.19
CA GLU A 228 -6.53 -10.71 -14.58
C GLU A 228 -8.01 -10.69 -14.98
N GLU A 229 -8.91 -10.73 -14.00
CA GLU A 229 -10.34 -10.84 -14.24
C GLU A 229 -10.93 -9.51 -14.66
N ALA A 230 -11.65 -9.50 -15.77
CA ALA A 230 -12.41 -8.33 -16.18
C ALA A 230 -13.65 -8.13 -15.29
N LEU A 231 -14.07 -6.88 -15.11
CA LEU A 231 -15.31 -6.57 -14.36
C LEU A 231 -16.56 -7.20 -15.00
N GLY A 232 -16.54 -7.43 -16.32
CA GLY A 232 -17.59 -8.16 -17.04
C GLY A 232 -17.67 -9.64 -16.67
N GLU A 233 -16.61 -10.25 -16.16
CA GLU A 233 -16.60 -11.65 -15.71
C GLU A 233 -17.16 -11.83 -14.30
N VAL A 234 -17.33 -10.74 -13.55
CA VAL A 234 -17.99 -10.77 -12.24
C VAL A 234 -19.49 -10.83 -12.47
N ILE A 235 -20.12 -11.98 -12.28
CA ILE A 235 -21.56 -12.14 -12.48
C ILE A 235 -22.33 -11.54 -11.29
N GLY A 236 -23.48 -10.90 -11.57
CA GLY A 236 -24.27 -10.17 -10.56
C GLY A 236 -23.66 -8.82 -10.17
N LEU A 237 -23.93 -8.39 -8.92
CA LEU A 237 -23.40 -7.17 -8.31
C LEU A 237 -23.70 -5.87 -9.09
N ALA A 238 -24.92 -5.70 -9.60
CA ALA A 238 -25.25 -4.57 -10.49
C ALA A 238 -25.11 -3.22 -9.76
N GLY A 239 -25.59 -3.13 -8.52
CA GLY A 239 -25.44 -1.93 -7.69
C GLY A 239 -23.98 -1.52 -7.47
N LEU A 240 -23.10 -2.50 -7.22
CA LEU A 240 -21.66 -2.25 -7.11
C LEU A 240 -21.05 -1.78 -8.44
N LYS A 241 -21.39 -2.43 -9.55
CA LYS A 241 -20.89 -2.07 -10.90
C LYS A 241 -21.30 -0.65 -11.29
N ASP A 242 -22.55 -0.28 -11.09
CA ASP A 242 -23.07 1.06 -11.38
C ASP A 242 -22.36 2.12 -10.55
N TRP A 243 -22.07 1.80 -9.29
CA TRP A 243 -21.33 2.67 -8.38
C TRP A 243 -19.87 2.85 -8.80
N LEU A 244 -19.22 1.77 -9.26
CA LEU A 244 -17.84 1.77 -9.77
C LEU A 244 -17.74 2.50 -11.12
N ALA A 245 -18.72 2.36 -12.01
CA ALA A 245 -18.74 3.02 -13.31
C ALA A 245 -18.62 4.55 -13.16
N LYS A 246 -19.37 5.14 -12.21
CA LYS A 246 -19.30 6.58 -11.90
C LYS A 246 -17.90 7.02 -11.46
N ARG A 247 -17.20 6.19 -10.70
CA ARG A 247 -15.86 6.47 -10.14
C ARG A 247 -14.73 6.20 -11.12
N THR A 248 -14.97 5.32 -12.09
CA THR A 248 -14.02 5.05 -13.19
C THR A 248 -13.66 6.33 -13.94
N HIS A 249 -14.61 7.26 -14.13
CA HIS A 249 -14.33 8.57 -14.72
C HIS A 249 -13.37 9.44 -13.89
N ILE A 250 -13.43 9.35 -12.56
CA ILE A 250 -12.54 10.07 -11.65
C ILE A 250 -11.11 9.52 -11.77
N VAL A 251 -10.98 8.19 -11.80
CA VAL A 251 -9.68 7.49 -11.90
C VAL A 251 -9.03 7.73 -13.27
N ARG A 252 -9.81 7.70 -14.36
CA ARG A 252 -9.30 7.93 -15.73
C ARG A 252 -9.00 9.41 -16.04
N SER A 253 -9.53 10.36 -15.27
CA SER A 253 -9.36 11.80 -15.53
C SER A 253 -9.17 12.60 -14.23
N PRO A 254 -8.08 12.34 -13.47
CA PRO A 254 -7.89 12.91 -12.13
C PRO A 254 -7.77 14.44 -12.13
N LYS A 255 -7.19 15.05 -13.17
CA LYS A 255 -7.08 16.52 -13.28
C LYS A 255 -8.45 17.19 -13.41
N LYS A 256 -9.29 16.68 -14.32
CA LYS A 256 -10.67 17.18 -14.51
C LYS A 256 -11.52 16.95 -13.26
N ALA A 257 -11.35 15.81 -12.61
CA ALA A 257 -12.02 15.53 -11.34
C ALA A 257 -11.62 16.55 -10.26
N ALA A 258 -10.33 16.85 -10.13
CA ALA A 258 -9.84 17.85 -9.18
C ALA A 258 -10.38 19.27 -9.47
N GLU A 259 -10.45 19.68 -10.74
CA GLU A 259 -11.05 20.96 -11.16
C GLU A 259 -12.55 21.03 -10.81
N PHE A 260 -13.25 19.91 -10.85
CA PHE A 260 -14.65 19.78 -10.43
C PHE A 260 -14.82 19.71 -8.90
N GLY A 261 -13.73 19.68 -8.12
CA GLY A 261 -13.75 19.56 -6.67
C GLY A 261 -13.89 18.13 -6.15
N LEU A 262 -13.69 17.12 -7.01
CA LEU A 262 -13.66 15.71 -6.61
C LEU A 262 -12.24 15.30 -6.24
N THR A 263 -12.16 14.44 -5.23
CA THR A 263 -10.92 13.77 -4.82
C THR A 263 -10.93 12.33 -5.30
N PHE A 264 -9.75 11.71 -5.32
CA PHE A 264 -9.62 10.29 -5.65
C PHE A 264 -10.49 9.45 -4.68
N PRO A 265 -11.26 8.46 -5.16
CA PRO A 265 -12.14 7.67 -4.31
C PRO A 265 -11.35 6.93 -3.23
N ARG A 266 -11.87 6.89 -2.00
CA ARG A 266 -11.19 6.23 -0.89
C ARG A 266 -11.32 4.72 -1.03
N GLY A 267 -12.52 4.19 -1.16
CA GLY A 267 -12.64 2.75 -1.08
C GLY A 267 -14.04 2.25 -0.80
N LEU A 268 -14.16 0.94 -0.72
CA LEU A 268 -15.39 0.25 -0.35
C LEU A 268 -15.12 -0.90 0.60
N LEU A 269 -16.13 -1.24 1.40
CA LEU A 269 -16.16 -2.41 2.25
C LEU A 269 -17.24 -3.37 1.73
N LEU A 270 -16.84 -4.59 1.35
CA LEU A 270 -17.73 -5.66 0.92
C LEU A 270 -18.01 -6.58 2.11
N ILE A 271 -19.22 -6.51 2.65
CA ILE A 271 -19.70 -7.37 3.72
C ILE A 271 -20.61 -8.40 3.08
N GLY A 272 -20.51 -9.68 3.42
CA GLY A 272 -21.48 -10.62 2.87
C GLY A 272 -21.16 -12.07 3.07
N VAL A 273 -22.00 -12.92 2.50
CA VAL A 273 -21.87 -14.38 2.60
C VAL A 273 -20.56 -14.83 1.95
N PRO A 274 -19.77 -15.74 2.57
CA PRO A 274 -18.58 -16.31 1.95
C PRO A 274 -18.87 -16.92 0.58
N GLY A 275 -17.89 -16.88 -0.33
CA GLY A 275 -18.04 -17.51 -1.66
C GLY A 275 -18.91 -16.74 -2.67
N CYS A 276 -19.33 -15.51 -2.38
CA CYS A 276 -20.18 -14.69 -3.26
C CYS A 276 -19.41 -13.62 -4.07
N GLY A 277 -18.14 -13.87 -4.42
CA GLY A 277 -17.40 -13.00 -5.35
C GLY A 277 -16.82 -11.70 -4.76
N LYS A 278 -16.72 -11.57 -3.43
CA LYS A 278 -16.13 -10.38 -2.78
C LYS A 278 -14.66 -10.16 -3.16
N SER A 279 -13.80 -11.17 -2.98
CA SER A 279 -12.39 -11.10 -3.34
C SER A 279 -12.19 -10.99 -4.87
N LEU A 280 -13.08 -11.60 -5.65
CA LEU A 280 -13.10 -11.46 -7.11
C LEU A 280 -13.37 -10.01 -7.54
N SER A 281 -14.26 -9.30 -6.85
CA SER A 281 -14.60 -7.91 -7.14
C SER A 281 -13.39 -6.98 -6.99
N ALA A 282 -12.52 -7.21 -5.99
CA ALA A 282 -11.30 -6.42 -5.82
C ALA A 282 -10.36 -6.54 -7.03
N ARG A 283 -10.23 -7.76 -7.58
CA ARG A 283 -9.39 -8.06 -8.76
C ARG A 283 -9.92 -7.39 -10.00
N ALA A 284 -11.24 -7.50 -10.20
CA ALA A 284 -11.94 -6.87 -11.29
C ALA A 284 -11.81 -5.35 -11.29
N VAL A 285 -11.91 -4.70 -10.13
CA VAL A 285 -11.74 -3.24 -10.00
C VAL A 285 -10.32 -2.82 -10.40
N ALA A 286 -9.30 -3.52 -9.92
CA ALA A 286 -7.92 -3.21 -10.26
C ALA A 286 -7.64 -3.35 -11.75
N ASN A 287 -8.15 -4.42 -12.37
CA ASN A 287 -8.02 -4.65 -13.81
C ASN A 287 -8.76 -3.59 -14.64
N GLU A 288 -10.03 -3.28 -14.30
CA GLU A 288 -10.84 -2.27 -15.01
C GLU A 288 -10.21 -0.86 -14.99
N TRP A 289 -9.50 -0.55 -13.91
CA TRP A 289 -8.79 0.73 -13.75
C TRP A 289 -7.35 0.69 -14.22
N GLY A 290 -6.81 -0.47 -14.60
CA GLY A 290 -5.41 -0.65 -14.98
C GLY A 290 -4.45 -0.30 -13.84
N LEU A 291 -4.86 -0.53 -12.60
CA LEU A 291 -4.08 -0.20 -11.41
C LEU A 291 -3.44 -1.45 -10.78
N PRO A 292 -2.24 -1.32 -10.18
CA PRO A 292 -1.63 -2.38 -9.39
C PRO A 292 -2.56 -2.80 -8.24
N LEU A 293 -2.72 -4.11 -8.05
CA LEU A 293 -3.44 -4.69 -6.93
C LEU A 293 -2.46 -5.18 -5.87
N LEU A 294 -2.48 -4.53 -4.71
CA LEU A 294 -1.70 -4.92 -3.54
C LEU A 294 -2.60 -5.64 -2.56
N ARG A 295 -2.27 -6.88 -2.20
CA ARG A 295 -2.97 -7.63 -1.16
C ARG A 295 -2.25 -7.45 0.17
N MET A 296 -3.02 -7.06 1.18
CA MET A 296 -2.64 -7.11 2.58
C MET A 296 -3.38 -8.28 3.22
N ASP A 297 -2.64 -9.28 3.69
CA ASP A 297 -3.19 -10.33 4.55
C ASP A 297 -3.06 -9.88 6.01
N PRO A 298 -4.17 -9.56 6.68
CA PRO A 298 -4.10 -9.12 8.07
C PRO A 298 -3.56 -10.20 9.00
N GLY A 299 -3.76 -11.50 8.72
CA GLY A 299 -3.21 -12.60 9.50
C GLY A 299 -1.68 -12.70 9.41
N ALA A 300 -1.11 -12.43 8.23
CA ALA A 300 0.34 -12.41 8.03
C ALA A 300 1.04 -11.31 8.83
N LEU A 301 0.36 -10.19 9.10
CA LEU A 301 0.89 -9.08 9.88
C LEU A 301 1.06 -9.41 11.37
N TYR A 302 0.24 -10.32 11.92
CA TYR A 302 0.33 -10.75 13.33
C TYR A 302 1.36 -11.87 13.55
N ASN A 303 1.53 -12.78 12.58
CA ASN A 303 2.31 -14.01 12.77
C ASN A 303 3.84 -13.83 12.71
N LYS A 304 4.36 -12.74 12.13
CA LYS A 304 5.81 -12.65 11.87
C LYS A 304 6.66 -12.12 13.02
N TYR A 305 6.15 -11.24 13.89
CA TYR A 305 6.92 -10.72 15.04
C TYR A 305 5.99 -10.23 16.16
N ILE A 306 5.92 -10.99 17.26
CA ILE A 306 5.22 -10.58 18.49
C ILE A 306 5.85 -9.27 18.98
N GLY A 307 5.14 -8.15 18.84
CA GLY A 307 5.57 -6.81 19.29
C GLY A 307 5.69 -5.72 18.21
N GLU A 308 5.67 -6.05 16.90
CA GLU A 308 5.82 -5.05 15.81
C GLU A 308 4.59 -4.90 14.88
N THR A 309 3.43 -5.47 15.22
CA THR A 309 2.24 -5.48 14.34
C THR A 309 1.81 -4.10 13.85
N GLU A 310 1.83 -3.09 14.73
CA GLU A 310 1.48 -1.71 14.38
C GLU A 310 2.48 -1.08 13.40
N LYS A 311 3.77 -1.36 13.60
CA LYS A 311 4.84 -0.90 12.73
C LYS A 311 4.74 -1.54 11.35
N ASN A 312 4.42 -2.84 11.29
CA ASN A 312 4.19 -3.55 10.03
C ASN A 312 2.97 -3.02 9.29
N PHE A 313 1.89 -2.72 10.02
CA PHE A 313 0.70 -2.11 9.44
C PHE A 313 0.98 -0.73 8.85
N ARG A 314 1.66 0.15 9.60
CA ARG A 314 2.10 1.47 9.10
C ARG A 314 2.99 1.33 7.88
N ARG A 315 3.96 0.41 7.92
CA ARG A 315 4.83 0.12 6.79
C ARG A 315 4.03 -0.31 5.57
N ALA A 316 3.04 -1.19 5.73
CA ALA A 316 2.19 -1.63 4.63
C ALA A 316 1.39 -0.46 4.03
N CYS A 317 0.84 0.43 4.87
CA CYS A 317 0.21 1.67 4.41
C CYS A 317 1.19 2.58 3.65
N ASP A 318 2.40 2.79 4.16
CA ASP A 318 3.43 3.60 3.51
C ASP A 318 3.86 3.00 2.16
N VAL A 319 3.98 1.66 2.06
CA VAL A 319 4.27 0.98 0.79
C VAL A 319 3.13 1.16 -0.20
N ALA A 320 1.87 1.04 0.23
CA ALA A 320 0.71 1.30 -0.63
C ALA A 320 0.69 2.76 -1.13
N GLU A 321 0.97 3.73 -0.26
CA GLU A 321 1.06 5.14 -0.65
C GLU A 321 2.20 5.41 -1.64
N ARG A 322 3.35 4.74 -1.47
CA ARG A 322 4.47 4.83 -2.41
C ARG A 322 4.06 4.29 -3.78
N VAL A 323 3.42 3.12 -3.83
CA VAL A 323 3.02 2.46 -5.08
C VAL A 323 1.87 3.18 -5.81
N ALA A 324 1.17 4.10 -5.13
CA ALA A 324 0.02 4.81 -5.68
C ALA A 324 0.28 5.48 -7.05
N PRO A 325 -0.70 5.47 -7.98
CA PRO A 325 -2.07 5.01 -7.80
C PRO A 325 -2.20 3.48 -7.76
N CYS A 326 -2.96 2.94 -6.80
CA CYS A 326 -3.12 1.50 -6.62
C CYS A 326 -4.46 1.12 -5.97
N VAL A 327 -4.81 -0.15 -6.09
CA VAL A 327 -5.87 -0.79 -5.31
C VAL A 327 -5.23 -1.57 -4.17
N LEU A 328 -5.59 -1.24 -2.93
CA LEU A 328 -5.19 -1.98 -1.74
C LEU A 328 -6.34 -2.91 -1.33
N PHE A 329 -6.15 -4.21 -1.51
CA PHE A 329 -7.09 -5.25 -1.14
C PHE A 329 -6.75 -5.82 0.24
N ILE A 330 -7.70 -5.70 1.17
CA ILE A 330 -7.61 -6.24 2.52
C ILE A 330 -8.66 -7.34 2.65
N ASP A 331 -8.21 -8.59 2.61
CA ASP A 331 -9.12 -9.74 2.66
C ASP A 331 -9.44 -10.10 4.10
N GLU A 332 -10.72 -10.34 4.40
CA GLU A 332 -11.22 -10.77 5.71
C GLU A 332 -10.70 -9.88 6.84
N ILE A 333 -10.98 -8.58 6.73
CA ILE A 333 -10.48 -7.55 7.64
C ILE A 333 -10.86 -7.85 9.10
N GLU A 334 -11.97 -8.55 9.35
CA GLU A 334 -12.39 -9.09 10.64
C GLU A 334 -11.33 -9.94 11.34
N LYS A 335 -10.44 -10.61 10.60
CA LYS A 335 -9.38 -11.45 11.15
C LYS A 335 -8.36 -10.65 11.93
N ALA A 336 -8.09 -9.41 11.51
CA ALA A 336 -7.25 -8.54 12.31
C ALA A 336 -7.89 -8.20 13.66
N PHE A 337 -9.23 -8.25 13.77
CA PHE A 337 -9.98 -7.88 14.98
C PHE A 337 -10.23 -9.06 15.92
N ALA A 338 -9.90 -10.29 15.49
CA ALA A 338 -10.14 -11.50 16.25
C ALA A 338 -9.27 -11.62 17.52
N GLY A 339 -8.24 -10.77 17.69
CA GLY A 339 -7.42 -10.68 18.91
C GLY A 339 -8.11 -10.09 20.14
N ASN A 340 -9.40 -9.76 20.06
CA ASN A 340 -10.19 -9.21 21.17
C ASN A 340 -10.52 -10.23 22.30
N GLY A 341 -10.08 -11.49 22.19
CA GLY A 341 -10.51 -12.59 23.08
C GLY A 341 -9.57 -12.96 24.23
N SER A 342 -8.30 -12.57 24.20
CA SER A 342 -7.33 -12.81 25.28
C SER A 342 -6.97 -11.49 25.96
N SER A 343 -7.09 -11.47 27.29
CA SER A 343 -6.87 -10.30 28.16
C SER A 343 -5.48 -9.65 28.03
N GLU A 344 -4.53 -10.27 27.32
CA GLU A 344 -3.15 -9.80 27.11
C GLU A 344 -2.94 -9.09 25.75
N ASP A 345 -3.78 -9.30 24.72
CA ASP A 345 -3.58 -8.76 23.35
C ASP A 345 -4.53 -7.61 22.95
N GLY A 346 -5.58 -7.35 23.75
CA GLY A 346 -6.67 -6.43 23.39
C GLY A 346 -6.25 -4.98 23.09
N GLY A 347 -5.13 -4.52 23.65
CA GLY A 347 -4.63 -3.15 23.43
C GLY A 347 -3.84 -2.98 22.12
N VAL A 348 -3.17 -4.03 21.62
CA VAL A 348 -2.35 -3.93 20.41
C VAL A 348 -3.27 -3.85 19.19
N SER A 349 -4.24 -4.76 19.08
CA SER A 349 -5.21 -4.79 17.98
C SER A 349 -5.91 -3.43 17.84
N GLN A 350 -6.47 -2.87 18.92
CA GLN A 350 -7.14 -1.57 18.89
C GLN A 350 -6.24 -0.42 18.39
N ARG A 351 -4.95 -0.39 18.77
CA ARG A 351 -4.01 0.64 18.29
C ARG A 351 -3.68 0.51 16.80
N VAL A 352 -3.48 -0.71 16.33
CA VAL A 352 -3.30 -1.00 14.88
C VAL A 352 -4.51 -0.48 14.11
N PHE A 353 -5.72 -0.67 14.64
CA PHE A 353 -6.94 -0.19 13.99
C PHE A 353 -7.15 1.30 14.06
N GLY A 354 -6.84 1.93 15.20
CA GLY A 354 -6.80 3.38 15.29
C GLY A 354 -5.91 3.96 14.19
N THR A 355 -4.73 3.38 14.01
CA THR A 355 -3.79 3.74 12.94
C THR A 355 -4.39 3.54 11.55
N PHE A 356 -4.99 2.37 11.27
CA PHE A 356 -5.62 2.09 9.98
C PHE A 356 -6.74 3.08 9.66
N LEU A 357 -7.63 3.31 10.62
CA LEU A 357 -8.74 4.22 10.48
C LEU A 357 -8.20 5.63 10.18
N THR A 358 -7.27 6.13 10.99
CA THR A 358 -6.64 7.44 10.78
C THR A 358 -6.03 7.53 9.39
N TRP A 359 -5.26 6.53 8.97
CA TRP A 359 -4.73 6.45 7.61
C TRP A 359 -5.84 6.47 6.54
N LEU A 360 -6.96 5.77 6.77
CA LEU A 360 -8.07 5.78 5.83
C LEU A 360 -8.65 7.20 5.61
N GLN A 361 -8.61 8.07 6.62
CA GLN A 361 -9.10 9.44 6.54
C GLN A 361 -8.05 10.43 6.04
N GLU A 362 -6.81 10.30 6.49
CA GLU A 362 -5.78 11.32 6.28
C GLU A 362 -4.99 11.11 4.99
N ARG A 363 -4.99 9.91 4.41
CA ARG A 363 -4.22 9.64 3.19
C ARG A 363 -4.63 10.58 2.06
N LYS A 364 -3.61 11.15 1.41
CA LYS A 364 -3.74 11.99 0.22
C LYS A 364 -3.34 11.25 -1.06
N ALA A 365 -2.58 10.17 -0.93
CA ALA A 365 -2.16 9.35 -2.05
C ALA A 365 -3.38 8.65 -2.69
N PRO A 366 -3.40 8.47 -4.02
CA PRO A 366 -4.51 7.83 -4.73
C PRO A 366 -4.53 6.31 -4.52
N VAL A 367 -4.85 5.88 -3.30
CA VAL A 367 -4.97 4.48 -2.90
C VAL A 367 -6.45 4.14 -2.68
N PHE A 368 -6.99 3.28 -3.54
CA PHE A 368 -8.36 2.79 -3.42
C PHE A 368 -8.37 1.52 -2.57
N THR A 369 -8.98 1.57 -1.38
CA THR A 369 -9.03 0.43 -0.47
C THR A 369 -10.28 -0.41 -0.73
N VAL A 370 -10.10 -1.68 -1.04
CA VAL A 370 -11.18 -2.69 -1.05
C VAL A 370 -10.98 -3.59 0.15
N ALA A 371 -11.88 -3.53 1.12
CA ALA A 371 -11.87 -4.44 2.26
C ALA A 371 -13.02 -5.44 2.13
N THR A 372 -12.81 -6.69 2.55
CA THR A 372 -13.87 -7.70 2.63
C THR A 372 -14.10 -8.12 4.07
N ALA A 373 -15.34 -8.49 4.39
CA ALA A 373 -15.68 -9.10 5.67
C ALA A 373 -16.80 -10.13 5.56
N ASN A 374 -16.69 -11.21 6.33
CA ASN A 374 -17.69 -12.26 6.47
C ASN A 374 -18.39 -12.23 7.84
N ASP A 375 -17.75 -11.66 8.88
CA ASP A 375 -18.28 -11.59 10.24
C ASP A 375 -18.31 -10.15 10.76
N VAL A 376 -19.51 -9.56 10.80
CA VAL A 376 -19.72 -8.18 11.26
C VAL A 376 -19.63 -8.00 12.77
N GLN A 377 -19.76 -9.07 13.56
CA GLN A 377 -19.72 -8.97 15.03
C GLN A 377 -18.31 -8.62 15.52
N ARG A 378 -17.30 -8.94 14.72
CA ARG A 378 -15.90 -8.65 14.99
C ARG A 378 -15.47 -7.27 14.49
N LEU A 379 -16.30 -6.62 13.67
CA LEU A 379 -15.96 -5.31 13.11
C LEU A 379 -16.29 -4.20 14.10
N PRO A 380 -15.37 -3.25 14.32
CA PRO A 380 -15.67 -2.06 15.10
C PRO A 380 -16.70 -1.19 14.34
N PRO A 381 -17.69 -0.62 15.04
CA PRO A 381 -18.66 0.30 14.45
C PRO A 381 -18.02 1.50 13.72
N GLU A 382 -16.81 1.89 14.12
CA GLU A 382 -16.03 2.99 13.55
C GLU A 382 -15.74 2.81 12.05
N LEU A 383 -15.65 1.57 11.53
CA LEU A 383 -15.43 1.30 10.11
C LEU A 383 -16.62 1.71 9.24
N LEU A 384 -17.83 1.72 9.80
CA LEU A 384 -19.07 2.01 9.09
C LEU A 384 -19.41 3.49 9.04
N ARG A 385 -18.61 4.32 9.74
CA ARG A 385 -18.80 5.77 9.72
C ARG A 385 -18.49 6.29 8.32
N LYS A 386 -19.43 7.07 7.77
CA LYS A 386 -19.27 7.76 6.48
C LYS A 386 -17.97 8.57 6.49
N GLY A 387 -17.19 8.46 5.42
CA GLY A 387 -15.90 9.12 5.25
C GLY A 387 -14.67 8.24 5.56
N ARG A 388 -14.84 7.00 6.04
CA ARG A 388 -13.77 5.98 6.09
C ARG A 388 -13.69 5.23 4.75
N PHE A 389 -14.79 4.56 4.41
CA PHE A 389 -15.09 4.07 3.08
C PHE A 389 -16.10 5.00 2.41
N ASP A 390 -16.05 5.06 1.09
CA ASP A 390 -17.02 5.82 0.31
C ASP A 390 -18.37 5.09 0.29
N GLU A 391 -18.35 3.75 0.39
CA GLU A 391 -19.55 2.93 0.47
C GLU A 391 -19.32 1.60 1.20
N VAL A 392 -20.37 1.09 1.85
CA VAL A 392 -20.40 -0.25 2.44
C VAL A 392 -21.47 -1.07 1.73
N PHE A 393 -21.04 -2.10 1.02
CA PHE A 393 -21.92 -2.96 0.23
C PHE A 393 -22.19 -4.27 0.93
N PHE A 394 -23.45 -4.72 0.89
CA PHE A 394 -23.83 -6.06 1.29
C PHE A 394 -23.96 -6.98 0.07
N VAL A 395 -23.15 -8.04 0.07
CA VAL A 395 -23.10 -9.08 -0.96
C VAL A 395 -23.85 -10.30 -0.44
N ASP A 396 -25.07 -10.49 -0.94
CA ASP A 396 -25.90 -11.64 -0.60
C ASP A 396 -25.73 -12.78 -1.61
N LEU A 397 -26.37 -13.91 -1.32
CA LEU A 397 -26.46 -15.07 -2.21
C LEU A 397 -27.05 -14.67 -3.58
N PRO A 398 -26.55 -15.28 -4.66
CA PRO A 398 -27.06 -15.03 -6.01
C PRO A 398 -28.52 -15.47 -6.17
N ASP A 399 -29.31 -14.66 -6.88
CA ASP A 399 -30.67 -15.04 -7.31
C ASP A 399 -30.63 -16.09 -8.44
N GLU A 400 -31.79 -16.64 -8.82
CA GLU A 400 -31.85 -17.71 -9.83
C GLU A 400 -31.23 -17.33 -11.19
N PRO A 401 -31.52 -16.14 -11.77
CA PRO A 401 -30.84 -15.68 -12.99
C PRO A 401 -29.31 -15.61 -12.83
N THR A 402 -28.82 -15.05 -11.72
CA THR A 402 -27.39 -14.94 -11.42
C THR A 402 -26.74 -16.31 -11.27
N ARG A 403 -27.39 -17.26 -10.57
CA ARG A 403 -26.89 -18.65 -10.45
C ARG A 403 -26.75 -19.33 -11.79
N ARG A 404 -27.71 -19.14 -12.70
CA ARG A 404 -27.65 -19.69 -14.06
C ARG A 404 -26.43 -19.16 -14.83
N GLU A 405 -26.17 -17.86 -14.75
CA GLU A 405 -25.00 -17.24 -15.39
C GLU A 405 -23.67 -17.71 -14.78
N ILE A 406 -23.61 -17.84 -13.45
CA ILE A 406 -22.46 -18.41 -12.74
C ILE A 406 -22.18 -19.83 -13.23
N LEU A 407 -23.21 -20.69 -13.29
CA LEU A 407 -23.08 -22.07 -13.79
C LEU A 407 -22.52 -22.09 -15.22
N ALA A 408 -23.07 -21.26 -16.11
CA ALA A 408 -22.60 -21.17 -17.49
C ALA A 408 -21.11 -20.76 -17.58
N LEU A 409 -20.71 -19.74 -16.80
CA LEU A 409 -19.33 -19.27 -16.75
C LEU A 409 -18.37 -20.38 -16.28
N HIS A 410 -18.68 -21.06 -15.18
CA HIS A 410 -17.80 -22.09 -14.63
C HIS A 410 -17.73 -23.36 -15.48
N LEU A 411 -18.80 -23.70 -16.22
CA LEU A 411 -18.79 -24.76 -17.23
C LEU A 411 -17.89 -24.39 -18.43
N GLY A 412 -18.04 -23.16 -18.95
CA GLY A 412 -17.22 -22.66 -20.06
C GLY A 412 -15.73 -22.65 -19.72
N ARG A 413 -15.35 -22.21 -18.52
CA ARG A 413 -13.96 -22.26 -18.02
C ARG A 413 -13.38 -23.68 -17.92
N ARG A 414 -14.23 -24.72 -17.96
CA ARG A 414 -13.86 -26.14 -17.87
C ARG A 414 -14.07 -26.88 -19.18
N ASN A 415 -14.10 -26.15 -20.29
CA ASN A 415 -14.30 -26.69 -21.64
C ASN A 415 -15.60 -27.49 -21.79
N GLN A 416 -16.63 -27.15 -21.01
CA GLN A 416 -17.98 -27.71 -21.16
C GLN A 416 -18.87 -26.67 -21.80
N ASP A 417 -19.51 -27.03 -22.91
CA ASP A 417 -20.48 -26.15 -23.58
C ASP A 417 -21.74 -25.98 -22.71
N PRO A 418 -22.00 -24.78 -22.16
CA PRO A 418 -23.16 -24.54 -21.30
C PRO A 418 -24.50 -24.85 -21.97
N ALA A 419 -24.57 -24.75 -23.31
CA ALA A 419 -25.80 -25.02 -24.06
C ALA A 419 -26.24 -26.49 -24.03
N ARG A 420 -25.35 -27.40 -23.61
CA ARG A 420 -25.65 -28.84 -23.46
C ARG A 420 -26.40 -29.18 -22.18
N PHE A 421 -26.58 -28.23 -21.27
CA PHE A 421 -27.13 -28.45 -19.94
C PHE A 421 -28.43 -27.66 -19.73
N ASP A 422 -29.40 -28.25 -19.03
CA ASP A 422 -30.55 -27.51 -18.50
C ASP A 422 -30.13 -26.70 -17.26
N LEU A 423 -29.44 -25.58 -17.50
CA LEU A 423 -29.01 -24.67 -16.44
C LEU A 423 -30.17 -24.08 -15.63
N PRO A 424 -31.35 -23.76 -16.22
CA PRO A 424 -32.53 -23.39 -15.44
C PRO A 424 -32.93 -24.47 -14.40
N ALA A 425 -32.91 -25.76 -14.75
CA ALA A 425 -33.21 -26.81 -13.79
C ALA A 425 -32.17 -26.88 -12.66
N VAL A 426 -30.88 -26.79 -12.99
CA VAL A 426 -29.81 -26.78 -11.98
C VAL A 426 -29.93 -25.55 -11.07
N ALA A 427 -30.16 -24.36 -11.62
CA ALA A 427 -30.29 -23.12 -10.85
C ALA A 427 -31.47 -23.13 -9.88
N ARG A 428 -32.58 -23.79 -10.23
CA ARG A 428 -33.72 -24.05 -9.34
C ARG A 428 -33.41 -25.07 -8.25
N ALA A 429 -32.56 -26.05 -8.54
CA ALA A 429 -32.14 -27.07 -7.56
C ALA A 429 -31.09 -26.55 -6.55
N THR A 430 -30.36 -25.50 -6.90
CA THR A 430 -29.28 -24.93 -6.07
C THR A 430 -29.72 -23.65 -5.33
N VAL A 431 -30.92 -23.64 -4.75
CA VAL A 431 -31.37 -22.51 -3.91
C VAL A 431 -30.44 -22.34 -2.71
N ASP A 432 -30.09 -21.10 -2.39
CA ASP A 432 -29.16 -20.71 -1.31
C ASP A 432 -27.69 -21.10 -1.52
N PHE A 433 -27.30 -21.52 -2.72
CA PHE A 433 -25.89 -21.79 -3.06
C PHE A 433 -25.16 -20.48 -3.36
N SER A 434 -23.97 -20.33 -2.78
CA SER A 434 -22.99 -19.31 -3.17
C SER A 434 -22.33 -19.65 -4.51
N GLY A 435 -21.66 -18.66 -5.12
CA GLY A 435 -20.93 -18.89 -6.38
C GLY A 435 -19.86 -19.98 -6.26
N ALA A 436 -19.15 -20.03 -5.14
CA ALA A 436 -18.15 -21.07 -4.85
C ALA A 436 -18.77 -22.47 -4.73
N GLU A 437 -19.98 -22.59 -4.18
CA GLU A 437 -20.68 -23.88 -4.07
C GLU A 437 -21.20 -24.36 -5.42
N LEU A 438 -21.68 -23.45 -6.28
CA LEU A 438 -22.05 -23.79 -7.66
C LEU A 438 -20.84 -24.29 -8.45
N GLU A 439 -19.69 -23.65 -8.29
CA GLU A 439 -18.44 -24.12 -8.87
C GLU A 439 -18.08 -25.53 -8.36
N GLN A 440 -18.22 -25.78 -7.05
CA GLN A 440 -17.93 -27.09 -6.47
C GLN A 440 -18.88 -28.19 -6.93
N VAL A 441 -20.16 -27.88 -7.16
CA VAL A 441 -21.10 -28.84 -7.79
C VAL A 441 -20.59 -29.28 -9.16
N ILE A 442 -20.13 -28.34 -10.00
CA ILE A 442 -19.59 -28.65 -11.32
C ILE A 442 -18.31 -29.49 -11.21
N VAL A 443 -17.39 -29.10 -10.32
CA VAL A 443 -16.13 -29.83 -10.08
C VAL A 443 -16.41 -31.26 -9.61
N SER A 444 -17.31 -31.43 -8.65
CA SER A 444 -17.67 -32.76 -8.12
C SER A 444 -18.32 -33.62 -9.19
N ALA A 445 -19.21 -33.05 -10.01
CA ALA A 445 -19.86 -33.78 -11.10
C ALA A 445 -18.86 -34.18 -12.20
N LEU A 446 -17.84 -33.36 -12.46
CA LEU A 446 -16.74 -33.72 -13.37
C LEU A 446 -15.91 -34.89 -12.85
N TYR A 447 -15.61 -34.95 -11.56
CA TYR A 447 -14.95 -36.12 -10.97
C TYR A 447 -15.80 -37.39 -11.14
N SER A 448 -17.10 -37.30 -10.85
CA SER A 448 -18.04 -38.41 -11.05
C SER A 448 -18.11 -38.85 -12.52
N ALA A 449 -18.16 -37.90 -13.46
CA ALA A 449 -18.20 -38.17 -14.91
C ALA A 449 -16.91 -38.84 -15.39
N PHE A 450 -15.75 -38.33 -14.96
CA PHE A 450 -14.45 -38.87 -15.31
C PHE A 450 -14.26 -40.28 -14.76
N ALA A 451 -14.62 -40.52 -13.49
CA ALA A 451 -14.55 -41.84 -12.87
C ALA A 451 -15.46 -42.86 -13.55
N ALA A 452 -16.64 -42.44 -14.03
CA ALA A 452 -17.57 -43.27 -14.78
C ALA A 452 -17.22 -43.42 -16.28
N GLN A 453 -16.17 -42.74 -16.76
CA GLN A 453 -15.80 -42.67 -18.19
C GLN A 453 -16.95 -42.15 -19.08
N GLN A 454 -17.71 -41.19 -18.59
CA GLN A 454 -18.87 -40.60 -19.26
C GLN A 454 -18.69 -39.09 -19.48
N LEU A 455 -19.48 -38.53 -20.39
CA LEU A 455 -19.58 -37.08 -20.53
C LEU A 455 -20.42 -36.52 -19.38
N LEU A 456 -20.04 -35.32 -18.90
CA LEU A 456 -20.83 -34.60 -17.91
C LEU A 456 -22.25 -34.37 -18.44
N SER A 457 -23.26 -34.63 -17.60
CA SER A 457 -24.68 -34.44 -17.91
C SER A 457 -25.37 -33.57 -16.85
N THR A 458 -26.54 -33.02 -17.19
CA THR A 458 -27.39 -32.27 -16.25
C THR A 458 -27.77 -33.12 -15.03
N GLU A 459 -28.04 -34.41 -15.23
CA GLU A 459 -28.40 -35.31 -14.13
C GLU A 459 -27.28 -35.42 -13.10
N MET A 460 -26.02 -35.51 -13.54
CA MET A 460 -24.87 -35.55 -12.64
C MET A 460 -24.73 -34.26 -11.83
N LEU A 461 -24.97 -33.10 -12.45
CA LEU A 461 -24.99 -31.81 -11.74
C LEU A 461 -26.10 -31.78 -10.68
N LEU A 462 -27.29 -32.26 -11.00
CA LEU A 462 -28.41 -32.31 -10.06
C LEU A 462 -28.15 -33.27 -8.89
N VAL A 463 -27.52 -34.43 -9.15
CA VAL A 463 -27.13 -35.39 -8.11
C VAL A 463 -26.12 -34.77 -7.15
N GLU A 464 -25.07 -34.10 -7.66
CA GLU A 464 -24.08 -33.46 -6.79
C GLU A 464 -24.63 -32.22 -6.07
N ALA A 465 -25.53 -31.46 -6.70
CA ALA A 465 -26.27 -30.38 -6.04
C ALA A 465 -27.08 -30.90 -4.85
N ALA A 466 -27.81 -32.02 -5.01
CA ALA A 466 -28.60 -32.61 -3.94
C ALA A 466 -27.76 -33.20 -2.79
N ARG A 467 -26.51 -33.60 -3.06
CA ARG A 467 -25.56 -34.09 -2.04
C ARG A 467 -24.89 -32.95 -1.27
N THR A 468 -24.81 -31.78 -1.87
CA THR A 468 -24.16 -30.61 -1.28
C THR A 468 -25.09 -29.95 -0.27
N ARG A 469 -24.61 -29.74 0.96
CA ARG A 469 -25.33 -28.92 1.95
C ARG A 469 -24.79 -27.50 1.89
N PRO A 470 -25.57 -26.51 1.42
CA PRO A 470 -25.08 -25.16 1.28
C PRO A 470 -24.82 -24.52 2.65
N LEU A 471 -23.81 -23.67 2.72
CA LEU A 471 -23.36 -22.95 3.90
C LEU A 471 -24.50 -22.14 4.51
N ALA A 472 -25.40 -21.62 3.66
CA ALA A 472 -26.55 -20.87 4.11
C ALA A 472 -27.57 -21.69 4.91
N GLN A 473 -27.60 -23.01 4.73
CA GLN A 473 -28.39 -23.89 5.58
C GLN A 473 -27.63 -24.30 6.84
N VAL A 474 -26.31 -24.57 6.71
CA VAL A 474 -25.46 -24.97 7.85
C VAL A 474 -25.28 -23.83 8.86
N MET A 475 -25.21 -22.59 8.39
CA MET A 475 -24.97 -21.38 9.18
C MET A 475 -26.16 -20.40 9.10
N SER A 476 -27.38 -20.93 8.98
CA SER A 476 -28.61 -20.14 8.75
C SER A 476 -28.81 -19.03 9.78
N GLU A 477 -28.57 -19.29 11.06
CA GLU A 477 -28.65 -18.30 12.14
C GLU A 477 -27.68 -17.13 11.92
N LYS A 478 -26.42 -17.43 11.56
CA LYS A 478 -25.41 -16.39 11.34
C LYS A 478 -25.70 -15.58 10.09
N ILE A 479 -26.16 -16.20 9.01
CA ILE A 479 -26.52 -15.47 7.78
C ILE A 479 -27.76 -14.60 8.02
N ALA A 480 -28.76 -15.11 8.73
CA ALA A 480 -29.95 -14.32 9.08
C ALA A 480 -29.57 -13.10 9.91
N ALA A 481 -28.72 -13.27 10.94
CA ALA A 481 -28.21 -12.17 11.74
C ALA A 481 -27.40 -11.16 10.90
N LEU A 482 -26.58 -11.64 9.97
CA LEU A 482 -25.79 -10.80 9.06
C LEU A 482 -26.69 -9.96 8.13
N ARG A 483 -27.72 -10.59 7.53
CA ARG A 483 -28.70 -9.91 6.65
C ARG A 483 -29.50 -8.85 7.40
N GLU A 484 -29.97 -9.19 8.61
CA GLU A 484 -30.71 -8.24 9.45
C GLU A 484 -29.84 -7.05 9.84
N TRP A 485 -28.59 -7.31 10.22
CA TRP A 485 -27.62 -6.27 10.53
C TRP A 485 -27.37 -5.33 9.33
N ALA A 486 -27.26 -5.90 8.12
CA ALA A 486 -26.94 -5.19 6.89
C ALA A 486 -28.09 -4.30 6.37
N ARG A 487 -29.35 -4.68 6.59
CA ARG A 487 -30.55 -4.02 6.01
C ARG A 487 -30.58 -2.50 6.21
N GLU A 488 -30.15 -2.01 7.38
CA GLU A 488 -30.18 -0.58 7.71
C GLU A 488 -28.81 0.10 7.62
N ARG A 489 -27.74 -0.66 7.34
CA ARG A 489 -26.34 -0.22 7.50
C ARG A 489 -25.52 -0.25 6.23
N THR A 490 -26.05 -0.86 5.17
CA THR A 490 -25.31 -1.13 3.93
C THR A 490 -26.19 -0.90 2.71
N VAL A 491 -25.55 -0.73 1.55
CA VAL A 491 -26.21 -0.69 0.25
C VAL A 491 -26.16 -2.10 -0.37
N PRO A 492 -27.25 -2.60 -0.99
CA PRO A 492 -27.20 -3.87 -1.69
C PRO A 492 -26.17 -3.81 -2.84
N ALA A 493 -25.33 -4.84 -2.94
CA ALA A 493 -24.38 -4.95 -4.03
C ALA A 493 -25.02 -5.44 -5.33
N ASN A 494 -26.01 -6.34 -5.21
CA ASN A 494 -26.72 -6.98 -6.31
C ASN A 494 -27.64 -6.03 -7.07
#